data_AF-A0AAN6GZK6-F1
#
_entry.id   AF-A0AAN6GZK6-F1
#
_cell.length_a   1.000
_cell.length_b   1.000
_cell.length_c   1.000
_cell.angle_alpha   90.00
_cell.angle_beta   90.00
_cell.angle_gamma   90.00
#
_symmetry.space_group_name_H-M   'P 1'
#
loop_
_entity.id
_entity.type
_entity.pdbx_description
1 polymer ?
#
loop_
_entity_poly.entity_id
_entity_poly.type
_entity_poly.pdbx_seq_one_letter_code
_entity_poly.pdbx_strand_id
1 'polypeptide(L)'
;MASLQRDYPWTKTPLVACGPMRVIALAKLAVEVSQAGGLGFIGVGNDASTMDAELAKAQQHFTAHPTTPHGQDNSGVLPVGVGFLLWTGDKLLEDALPLLAKYTPAAIWLFAPSSPAQLTQWTESTRR
;
A
#
# COMPACT_ATOMS: atom_id res chain seq x y z
N MET A 1 -19.31 11.31 3.31
CA MET A 1 -18.38 11.28 2.15
C MET A 1 -17.13 12.16 2.36
N ALA A 2 -17.22 13.31 3.05
CA ALA A 2 -16.07 14.15 3.40
C ALA A 2 -14.96 13.47 4.25
N SER A 3 -15.19 12.28 4.81
CA SER A 3 -14.20 11.61 5.68
C SER A 3 -13.14 10.81 4.94
N LEU A 4 -13.45 10.19 3.79
CA LEU A 4 -12.50 9.28 3.12
C LEU A 4 -11.44 10.07 2.33
N GLN A 5 -11.87 11.10 1.58
CA GLN A 5 -10.95 11.95 0.82
C GLN A 5 -10.03 12.78 1.72
N ARG A 6 -10.33 12.92 3.02
CA ARG A 6 -9.38 13.50 3.98
C ARG A 6 -8.13 12.62 4.13
N ASP A 7 -8.34 11.31 4.19
CA ASP A 7 -7.26 10.34 4.44
C ASP A 7 -6.69 9.80 3.10
N TYR A 8 -7.49 9.83 2.02
CA TYR A 8 -7.15 9.37 0.67
C TYR A 8 -7.58 10.40 -0.41
N PRO A 9 -6.85 11.53 -0.57
CA PRO A 9 -7.30 12.68 -1.36
C PRO A 9 -7.56 12.45 -2.85
N TRP A 10 -6.93 11.44 -3.44
CA TRP A 10 -7.11 11.12 -4.87
C TRP A 10 -8.39 10.34 -5.17
N THR A 11 -9.05 9.80 -4.15
CA THR A 11 -10.17 8.87 -4.34
C THR A 11 -11.43 9.58 -4.84
N LYS A 12 -12.22 8.87 -5.65
CA LYS A 12 -13.55 9.28 -6.14
C LYS A 12 -14.61 8.35 -5.57
N THR A 13 -15.86 8.82 -5.57
CA THR A 13 -17.02 8.02 -5.15
C THR A 13 -17.76 7.46 -6.36
N PRO A 14 -18.23 6.20 -6.32
CA PRO A 14 -17.99 5.20 -5.27
C PRO A 14 -16.54 4.73 -5.24
N LEU A 15 -16.03 4.41 -4.05
CA LEU A 15 -14.66 3.90 -3.91
C LEU A 15 -14.56 2.52 -4.58
N VAL A 16 -13.63 2.41 -5.53
CA VAL A 16 -13.17 1.13 -6.06
C VAL A 16 -11.81 0.82 -5.45
N ALA A 17 -11.72 -0.27 -4.69
CA ALA A 17 -10.47 -0.76 -4.14
C ALA A 17 -10.05 -2.04 -4.87
N CYS A 18 -8.83 -2.04 -5.45
CA CYS A 18 -8.26 -3.22 -6.06
C CYS A 18 -7.40 -3.96 -5.04
N GLY A 19 -7.91 -5.08 -4.53
CA GLY A 19 -7.25 -5.85 -3.47
C GLY A 19 -5.86 -6.39 -3.86
N PRO A 20 -5.00 -6.65 -2.87
CA PRO A 20 -3.66 -7.18 -3.10
C PRO A 20 -3.74 -8.65 -3.55
N MET A 21 -3.32 -8.90 -4.78
CA MET A 21 -3.19 -10.25 -5.33
C MET A 21 -1.70 -10.53 -5.55
N ARG A 22 -1.12 -11.41 -4.73
CA ARG A 22 0.29 -11.81 -4.87
C ARG A 22 0.57 -12.21 -6.32
N VAL A 23 1.72 -11.80 -6.86
CA VAL A 23 2.19 -12.00 -8.25
C VAL A 23 1.31 -11.43 -9.38
N ILE A 24 0.16 -10.82 -9.08
CA ILE A 24 -0.76 -10.26 -10.08
C ILE A 24 -0.90 -8.74 -9.92
N ALA A 25 -1.27 -8.29 -8.72
CA ALA A 25 -1.39 -6.87 -8.41
C ALA A 25 -0.01 -6.28 -8.08
N LEU A 26 0.71 -5.89 -9.13
CA LEU A 26 2.02 -5.24 -9.06
C LEU A 26 1.89 -3.71 -9.16
N ALA A 27 3.02 -2.99 -9.18
CA ALA A 27 3.07 -1.53 -9.18
C ALA A 27 2.17 -0.92 -10.26
N LYS A 28 2.25 -1.43 -11.51
CA LYS A 28 1.46 -0.93 -12.64
C LYS A 28 -0.04 -0.96 -12.34
N LEU A 29 -0.58 -2.09 -11.89
CA LEU A 29 -2.02 -2.19 -11.63
C LEU A 29 -2.45 -1.28 -10.47
N ALA A 30 -1.68 -1.27 -9.39
CA ALA A 30 -2.00 -0.45 -8.21
C ALA A 30 -2.00 1.06 -8.55
N VAL A 31 -0.99 1.52 -9.31
CA VAL A 31 -0.87 2.90 -9.77
C VAL A 31 -2.06 3.31 -10.64
N GLU A 32 -2.40 2.50 -11.65
CA GLU A 32 -3.50 2.83 -12.58
C GLU A 32 -4.85 2.91 -11.86
N VAL A 33 -5.10 2.01 -10.90
CA VAL A 33 -6.32 2.08 -10.07
C VAL A 33 -6.35 3.37 -9.26
N SER A 34 -5.23 3.77 -8.65
CA SER A 34 -5.16 5.01 -7.90
C SER A 34 -5.31 6.25 -8.78
N GLN A 35 -4.68 6.28 -9.96
CA GLN A 35 -4.83 7.38 -10.93
C GLN A 35 -6.27 7.51 -11.46
N ALA A 36 -6.99 6.40 -11.60
CA ALA A 36 -8.41 6.42 -11.95
C ALA A 36 -9.31 7.02 -10.85
N GLY A 37 -8.79 7.17 -9.62
CA GLY A 37 -9.53 7.62 -8.44
C GLY A 37 -10.00 6.48 -7.53
N GLY A 38 -9.43 5.28 -7.67
CA GLY A 38 -9.62 4.16 -6.75
C GLY A 38 -8.51 4.06 -5.70
N LEU A 39 -8.45 2.95 -4.98
CA LEU A 39 -7.33 2.59 -4.10
C LEU A 39 -6.72 1.26 -4.57
N GLY A 40 -5.56 1.33 -5.22
CA GLY A 40 -4.83 0.15 -5.67
C GLY A 40 -3.88 -0.39 -4.61
N PHE A 41 -3.81 -1.72 -4.47
CA PHE A 41 -2.87 -2.37 -3.56
C PHE A 41 -1.84 -3.21 -4.31
N ILE A 42 -0.56 -3.09 -3.93
CA ILE A 42 0.52 -3.99 -4.36
C ILE A 42 0.48 -5.25 -3.50
N GLY A 43 0.41 -6.41 -4.14
CA GLY A 43 0.42 -7.72 -3.49
C GLY A 43 1.82 -8.20 -3.15
N VAL A 44 2.36 -7.76 -2.00
CA VAL A 44 3.61 -8.30 -1.44
C VAL A 44 3.44 -9.79 -1.12
N GLY A 45 2.30 -10.15 -0.54
CA GLY A 45 2.00 -11.53 -0.24
C GLY A 45 2.81 -12.01 0.97
N ASN A 46 3.60 -13.06 0.79
CA ASN A 46 4.22 -13.80 1.89
C ASN A 46 5.75 -13.67 1.97
N ASP A 47 6.33 -12.84 1.10
CA ASP A 47 7.76 -12.58 0.96
C ASP A 47 7.96 -11.14 0.46
N ALA A 48 8.84 -10.38 1.11
CA ALA A 48 9.10 -8.98 0.79
C ALA A 48 10.20 -8.78 -0.26
N SER A 49 10.76 -9.84 -0.83
CA SER A 49 11.88 -9.79 -1.80
C SER A 49 11.65 -8.85 -2.99
N THR A 50 10.41 -8.70 -3.46
CA THR A 50 10.06 -7.81 -4.59
C THR A 50 9.50 -6.46 -4.15
N MET A 51 9.29 -6.24 -2.85
CA MET A 51 8.57 -5.08 -2.33
C MET A 51 9.27 -3.76 -2.62
N ASP A 52 10.60 -3.70 -2.45
CA ASP A 52 11.39 -2.49 -2.74
C ASP A 52 11.28 -2.09 -4.21
N ALA A 53 11.43 -3.06 -5.12
CA ALA A 53 11.35 -2.82 -6.55
C ALA A 53 9.96 -2.35 -7.00
N GLU A 54 8.89 -2.93 -6.47
CA GLU A 54 7.52 -2.53 -6.82
C GLU A 54 7.13 -1.17 -6.22
N LEU A 55 7.54 -0.87 -4.99
CA LEU A 55 7.31 0.46 -4.40
C LEU A 55 8.13 1.55 -5.10
N ALA A 56 9.39 1.26 -5.46
CA ALA A 56 10.22 2.17 -6.26
C ALA A 56 9.57 2.50 -7.60
N LYS A 57 9.06 1.49 -8.32
CA LYS A 57 8.33 1.70 -9.59
C LYS A 57 7.10 2.57 -9.37
N ALA A 58 6.30 2.27 -8.36
CA ALA A 58 5.10 3.07 -8.06
C ALA A 58 5.46 4.54 -7.77
N GLN A 59 6.48 4.79 -6.94
CA GLN A 59 6.98 6.14 -6.67
C GLN A 59 7.45 6.85 -7.94
N GLN A 60 8.27 6.19 -8.77
CA GLN A 60 8.73 6.74 -10.05
C GLN A 60 7.55 7.11 -10.97
N HIS A 61 6.51 6.28 -11.03
CA HIS A 61 5.33 6.54 -11.83
C HIS A 61 4.59 7.82 -11.40
N PHE A 62 4.37 8.02 -10.09
CA PHE A 62 3.72 9.24 -9.59
C PHE A 62 4.59 10.48 -9.72
N THR A 63 5.91 10.35 -9.56
CA THR A 63 6.85 11.46 -9.82
C THR A 63 6.83 11.89 -11.29
N ALA A 64 6.75 10.94 -12.22
CA ALA A 64 6.71 11.23 -13.66
C ALA A 64 5.35 11.77 -14.14
N HIS A 65 4.25 11.40 -13.46
CA HIS A 65 2.89 11.78 -13.82
C HIS A 65 2.16 12.39 -12.61
N PRO A 66 2.41 13.67 -12.29
CA PRO A 66 1.78 14.36 -11.15
C PRO A 66 0.29 14.70 -11.40
N THR A 67 -0.44 13.87 -12.16
CA THR A 67 -1.75 14.16 -12.78
C THR A 67 -2.92 14.32 -11.81
N THR A 68 -2.72 14.18 -10.50
CA THR A 68 -3.73 14.55 -9.51
C THR A 68 -3.46 15.95 -8.96
N PRO A 69 -4.45 16.87 -8.92
CA PRO A 69 -4.38 18.16 -8.23
C PRO A 69 -4.02 18.07 -6.73
N HIS A 70 -3.97 16.85 -6.20
CA HIS A 70 -3.69 16.49 -4.80
C HIS A 70 -2.50 15.50 -4.69
N GLY A 71 -1.68 15.40 -5.74
CA GLY A 71 -0.71 14.31 -5.98
C GLY A 71 0.58 14.32 -5.17
N GLN A 72 0.81 15.38 -4.40
CA GLN A 72 1.70 15.36 -3.26
C GLN A 72 1.04 16.28 -2.24
N ASP A 73 0.15 15.74 -1.42
CA ASP A 73 0.10 16.30 -0.09
C ASP A 73 1.53 16.13 0.44
N ASN A 74 2.20 17.21 0.85
CA ASN A 74 3.63 17.24 1.24
C ASN A 74 4.00 16.21 2.35
N SER A 75 3.03 15.41 2.80
CA SER A 75 3.12 14.23 3.64
C SER A 75 4.13 13.15 3.19
N GLY A 76 4.51 13.08 1.91
CA GLY A 76 5.39 12.02 1.41
C GLY A 76 4.74 10.62 1.31
N VAL A 77 3.42 10.53 1.49
CA VAL A 77 2.65 9.28 1.40
C VAL A 77 2.47 8.87 -0.06
N LEU A 78 2.78 7.62 -0.37
CA LEU A 78 2.57 7.04 -1.70
C LEU A 78 1.10 6.63 -1.87
N PRO A 79 0.40 7.06 -2.95
CA PRO A 79 -1.05 6.84 -3.11
C PRO A 79 -1.39 5.44 -3.61
N VAL A 80 -0.78 4.41 -3.01
CA VAL A 80 -1.13 2.99 -3.17
C VAL A 80 -1.09 2.33 -1.80
N GLY A 81 -1.81 1.22 -1.66
CA GLY A 81 -1.64 0.33 -0.53
C GLY A 81 -0.67 -0.82 -0.81
N VAL A 82 -0.33 -1.57 0.23
CA VAL A 82 0.38 -2.85 0.14
C VAL A 82 -0.36 -3.92 0.92
N GLY A 83 -0.26 -5.18 0.50
CA GLY A 83 -0.93 -6.29 1.16
C GLY A 83 -0.03 -7.46 1.53
N PHE A 84 -0.23 -7.99 2.73
CA PHE A 84 0.57 -9.05 3.34
C PHE A 84 -0.26 -10.26 3.74
N LEU A 85 0.33 -11.44 3.59
CA LEU A 85 -0.18 -12.73 4.02
C LEU A 85 0.56 -13.14 5.30
N LEU A 86 -0.09 -12.97 6.45
CA LEU A 86 0.61 -12.94 7.74
C LEU A 86 1.06 -14.31 8.25
N TRP A 87 0.50 -15.40 7.74
CA TRP A 87 0.83 -16.77 8.15
C TRP A 87 2.32 -17.16 7.99
N THR A 88 3.14 -16.37 7.29
CA THR A 88 4.60 -16.58 7.19
C THR A 88 5.40 -16.11 8.40
N GLY A 89 4.76 -15.47 9.38
CA GLY A 89 5.38 -15.09 10.65
C GLY A 89 6.23 -13.82 10.59
N ASP A 90 7.06 -13.63 11.62
CA ASP A 90 7.67 -12.34 11.97
C ASP A 90 8.74 -11.87 10.98
N LYS A 91 9.44 -12.80 10.32
CA LYS A 91 10.46 -12.44 9.31
C LYS A 91 9.88 -11.53 8.22
N LEU A 92 8.64 -11.78 7.78
CA LEU A 92 7.98 -10.94 6.78
C LEU A 92 7.77 -9.51 7.30
N LEU A 93 7.42 -9.36 8.58
CA LEU A 93 7.27 -8.04 9.19
C LEU A 93 8.62 -7.33 9.29
N GLU A 94 9.65 -8.02 9.76
CA GLU A 94 11.02 -7.50 9.88
C GLU A 94 11.56 -7.00 8.54
N ASP A 95 11.37 -7.79 7.46
CA ASP A 95 11.79 -7.41 6.11
C ASP A 95 10.97 -6.23 5.56
N ALA A 96 9.67 -6.12 5.92
CA ALA A 96 8.77 -5.09 5.41
C ALA A 96 8.96 -3.72 6.09
N LEU A 97 9.27 -3.68 7.38
CA LEU A 97 9.32 -2.43 8.17
C LEU A 97 10.28 -1.37 7.58
N PRO A 98 11.53 -1.68 7.20
CA PRO A 98 12.43 -0.70 6.58
C PRO A 98 11.87 -0.13 5.26
N LEU A 99 11.14 -0.95 4.49
CA LEU A 99 10.56 -0.55 3.21
C LEU A 99 9.31 0.32 3.40
N LEU A 100 8.48 0.01 4.41
CA LEU A 100 7.34 0.84 4.79
C LEU A 100 7.79 2.23 5.27
N ALA A 101 8.88 2.31 6.02
CA ALA A 101 9.48 3.58 6.44
C ALA A 101 10.05 4.37 5.24
N LYS A 102 10.64 3.69 4.25
CA LYS A 102 11.23 4.32 3.06
C LYS A 102 10.18 4.90 2.09
N TYR A 103 9.06 4.22 1.88
CA TYR A 103 8.08 4.58 0.83
C TYR A 103 6.71 5.05 1.34
N THR A 104 6.35 4.75 2.58
CA THR A 104 5.08 5.13 3.23
C THR A 104 3.85 4.96 2.32
N PRO A 105 3.42 3.72 2.03
CA PRO A 105 2.16 3.49 1.32
C PRO A 105 0.97 3.97 2.16
N ALA A 106 -0.07 4.47 1.51
CA ALA A 106 -1.23 5.05 2.18
C ALA A 106 -2.10 4.06 2.97
N ALA A 107 -1.98 2.77 2.67
CA ALA A 107 -2.75 1.74 3.35
C ALA A 107 -1.99 0.41 3.42
N ILE A 108 -2.29 -0.36 4.46
CA ILE A 108 -1.76 -1.71 4.63
C ILE A 108 -2.94 -2.68 4.77
N TRP A 109 -2.96 -3.72 3.94
CA TRP A 109 -3.94 -4.79 3.97
C TRP A 109 -3.33 -6.03 4.64
N LEU A 110 -3.85 -6.38 5.82
CA LEU A 110 -3.40 -7.54 6.59
C LEU A 110 -4.36 -8.71 6.38
N PHE A 111 -3.88 -9.86 5.92
CA PHE A 111 -4.73 -11.03 5.64
C PHE A 111 -4.15 -12.34 6.19
N ALA A 112 -5.06 -13.28 6.50
CA ALA A 112 -4.77 -14.63 6.98
C ALA A 112 -3.73 -14.69 8.13
N PRO A 113 -3.99 -14.01 9.27
CA PRO A 113 -3.16 -14.15 10.45
C PRO A 113 -3.30 -15.54 11.09
N SER A 114 -2.21 -16.03 11.66
CA SER A 114 -2.22 -17.28 12.45
C SER A 114 -2.89 -17.11 13.82
N SER A 115 -3.00 -15.87 14.31
CA SER A 115 -3.74 -15.51 15.53
C SER A 115 -4.17 -14.04 15.51
N PRO A 116 -5.20 -13.63 16.26
CA PRO A 116 -5.57 -12.22 16.38
C PRO A 116 -4.44 -11.31 16.90
N ALA A 117 -3.57 -11.84 17.77
CA ALA A 117 -2.43 -11.09 18.30
C ALA A 117 -1.46 -10.62 17.21
N GLN A 118 -1.37 -11.38 16.11
CA GLN A 118 -0.53 -11.02 14.96
C GLN A 118 -1.04 -9.76 14.26
N LEU A 119 -2.36 -9.54 14.18
CA LEU A 119 -2.92 -8.30 13.63
C LEU A 119 -2.56 -7.10 14.49
N THR A 120 -2.59 -7.26 15.82
CA THR A 120 -2.15 -6.22 16.76
C THR A 120 -0.68 -5.87 16.55
N GLN A 121 0.20 -6.87 16.55
CA GLN A 121 1.64 -6.70 16.33
C GLN A 121 1.95 -5.97 15.02
N TRP A 122 1.30 -6.38 13.93
CA TRP A 122 1.47 -5.73 12.62
C TRP A 122 0.97 -4.28 12.66
N THR A 123 -0.24 -4.05 13.18
CA THR A 123 -0.83 -2.71 13.24
C THR A 123 0.00 -1.75 14.09
N GLU A 124 0.55 -2.20 15.22
CA GLU A 124 1.40 -1.38 16.09
C GLU A 124 2.78 -1.12 15.50
N SER A 125 3.35 -2.10 14.81
CA SER A 125 4.70 -1.98 14.22
C SER A 125 4.71 -1.07 12.99
N THR A 126 3.69 -1.16 12.12
CA THR A 126 3.67 -0.44 10.85
C THR A 126 3.18 1.01 10.94
N ARG A 127 2.75 1.47 12.13
CA ARG A 127 2.31 2.86 12.37
C ARG A 127 3.41 3.76 12.97
N ARG A 128 4.60 3.22 13.20
CA ARG A 128 5.73 3.92 13.83
C ARG A 128 6.53 4.73 12.83
#